data_AF-A0A937WY06-F1
#
_entry.id   AF-A0A937WY06-F1
#
_cell.length_a   1.000
_cell.length_b   1.000
_cell.length_c   1.000
_cell.angle_alpha   90.00
_cell.angle_beta   90.00
_cell.angle_gamma   90.00
#
_symmetry.space_group_name_H-M   'P 1'
#
loop_
_entity.id
_entity.type
_entity.pdbx_description
1 polymer ?
#
loop_
_entity_poly.entity_id
_entity_poly.type
_entity_poly.pdbx_seq_one_letter_code
_entity_poly.pdbx_strand_id
1 'polypeptide(L)'
;MPQQILVVHSQPSVIDDVLEAVRPFAPKTAISTDPSLLETLCRHYRPDLSVVGYEPERCGGSDVLRKMIGVSGTQTLLLLPPSVSSLPSGYLHAGVVGAHPFPIVVEILRARIERCLWLVQPVSAVETLKQDIGERARSLDTFLGISHAITQNLRKDLDTLLRHIAEESSKMLDADRTSLFIYDRANNVLWSRVAEGEGGRTITVGMDQPGIVVHVARTGQPLRVEDAYREPLFNRDVDRITGYRTRTILCLPVRNYHGELIGVIETMNKKTGYFDDADERILSIASFLFAAAIENAQLY
;
A
#
# COMPACT_ATOMS: atom_id res chain seq x y z
N MET A 1 -3.35 -0.98 -16.05
CA MET A 1 -2.41 -0.16 -16.85
C MET A 1 -2.43 -0.64 -18.30
N PRO A 2 -2.25 0.21 -19.31
CA PRO A 2 -2.20 -0.24 -20.70
C PRO A 2 -0.99 -1.16 -20.89
N GLN A 3 -1.22 -2.37 -21.39
CA GLN A 3 -0.17 -3.36 -21.59
C GLN A 3 0.53 -3.14 -22.93
N GLN A 4 1.83 -3.41 -22.98
CA GLN A 4 2.64 -3.36 -24.19
C GLN A 4 2.66 -4.73 -24.85
N ILE A 5 1.87 -4.90 -25.91
CA ILE A 5 1.80 -6.16 -26.66
C ILE A 5 2.52 -5.99 -28.01
N LEU A 6 3.34 -6.98 -28.36
CA LEU A 6 4.03 -7.09 -29.65
C LEU A 6 3.44 -8.28 -30.43
N VAL A 7 3.04 -8.07 -31.67
CA VAL A 7 2.55 -9.13 -32.57
C VAL A 7 3.53 -9.29 -33.73
N VAL A 8 4.04 -10.50 -33.93
CA VAL A 8 4.96 -10.81 -35.03
C VAL A 8 4.43 -12.00 -35.82
N HIS A 9 4.03 -11.78 -37.07
CA HIS A 9 3.59 -12.84 -37.97
C HIS A 9 3.86 -12.50 -39.44
N SER A 10 4.28 -13.48 -40.23
CA SER A 10 4.56 -13.33 -41.67
C SER A 10 3.34 -12.97 -42.54
N GLN A 11 2.12 -13.10 -42.01
CA GLN A 11 0.86 -13.06 -42.76
C GLN A 11 -0.01 -11.91 -42.23
N PRO A 12 -0.31 -10.89 -43.05
CA PRO A 12 -1.10 -9.74 -42.60
C PRO A 12 -2.51 -10.09 -42.12
N SER A 13 -3.19 -11.04 -42.77
CA SER A 13 -4.54 -11.49 -42.38
C SER A 13 -4.57 -12.07 -40.96
N VAL A 14 -3.51 -12.78 -40.58
CA VAL A 14 -3.36 -13.34 -39.23
C VAL A 14 -3.11 -12.23 -38.21
N ILE A 15 -2.35 -11.20 -38.58
CA ILE A 15 -2.14 -10.04 -37.71
C ILE A 15 -3.47 -9.35 -37.41
N ASP A 16 -4.36 -9.19 -38.41
CA ASP A 16 -5.67 -8.56 -38.21
C ASP A 16 -6.54 -9.33 -37.20
N ASP A 17 -6.61 -10.66 -37.32
CA ASP A 17 -7.35 -11.52 -36.38
C ASP A 17 -6.77 -11.44 -34.95
N VAL A 18 -5.44 -11.40 -34.82
CA VAL A 18 -4.75 -11.26 -33.53
C VAL A 18 -4.99 -9.87 -32.95
N LEU A 19 -4.94 -8.82 -33.77
CA LEU A 19 -5.21 -7.44 -33.33
C LEU A 19 -6.64 -7.30 -32.81
N GLU A 20 -7.61 -7.97 -33.42
CA GLU A 20 -8.99 -8.02 -32.91
C GLU A 20 -9.06 -8.64 -31.51
N ALA A 21 -8.31 -9.73 -31.28
CA ALA A 21 -8.25 -10.39 -29.97
C ALA A 21 -7.50 -9.54 -28.91
N VAL A 22 -6.48 -8.79 -29.32
CA VAL A 22 -5.59 -7.99 -28.45
C VAL A 22 -6.17 -6.62 -28.07
N ARG A 23 -7.01 -6.03 -28.95
CA ARG A 23 -7.56 -4.66 -28.81
C ARG A 23 -8.10 -4.30 -27.42
N PRO A 24 -8.81 -5.18 -26.70
CA PRO A 24 -9.32 -4.87 -25.35
C PRO A 24 -8.24 -4.64 -24.30
N PHE A 25 -7.05 -5.23 -24.48
CA PHE A 25 -5.96 -5.22 -23.49
C PHE A 25 -4.88 -4.18 -23.83
N ALA A 26 -4.60 -3.99 -25.13
CA ALA A 26 -3.61 -3.05 -25.62
C ALA A 26 -4.16 -2.29 -26.85
N PRO A 27 -4.75 -1.09 -26.67
CA PRO A 27 -5.29 -0.31 -27.78
C PRO A 27 -4.21 0.21 -28.75
N LYS A 28 -2.94 0.19 -28.32
CA LYS A 28 -1.76 0.44 -29.17
C LYS A 28 -0.85 -0.78 -29.12
N THR A 29 -0.80 -1.53 -30.21
CA THR A 29 -0.01 -2.77 -30.35
C THR A 29 1.11 -2.56 -31.36
N ALA A 30 2.33 -2.97 -31.01
CA ALA A 30 3.43 -2.98 -31.97
C ALA A 30 3.29 -4.21 -32.88
N ILE A 31 3.52 -4.06 -34.19
CA ILE A 31 3.38 -5.15 -35.17
C ILE A 31 4.65 -5.28 -36.02
N SER A 32 4.99 -6.51 -36.41
CA SER A 32 6.01 -6.79 -37.42
C SER A 32 5.60 -7.97 -38.30
N THR A 33 5.80 -7.83 -39.61
CA THR A 33 5.65 -8.95 -40.55
C THR A 33 6.93 -9.74 -40.75
N ASP A 34 8.05 -9.26 -40.19
CA ASP A 34 9.36 -9.89 -40.30
C ASP A 34 9.74 -10.57 -38.98
N PRO A 35 9.75 -11.92 -38.93
CA PRO A 35 10.17 -12.69 -37.77
C PRO A 35 11.64 -12.47 -37.37
N SER A 36 12.51 -12.07 -38.30
CA SER A 36 13.93 -11.84 -38.02
C SER A 36 14.17 -10.66 -37.09
N LEU A 37 13.25 -9.69 -37.07
CA LEU A 37 13.30 -8.50 -36.23
C LEU A 37 12.80 -8.73 -34.80
N LEU A 38 12.24 -9.91 -34.50
CA LEU A 38 11.63 -10.22 -33.20
C LEU A 38 12.57 -9.88 -32.03
N GLU A 39 13.84 -10.31 -32.11
CA GLU A 39 14.84 -10.07 -31.06
C GLU A 39 15.11 -8.57 -30.84
N THR A 40 15.28 -7.81 -31.92
CA THR A 40 15.52 -6.37 -31.88
C THR A 40 14.31 -5.62 -31.32
N LEU A 41 13.10 -6.00 -31.75
CA LEU A 41 11.84 -5.40 -31.29
C LEU A 41 11.57 -5.73 -29.83
N CYS A 42 11.82 -6.96 -29.40
CA CYS A 42 11.72 -7.38 -28.01
C CYS A 42 12.65 -6.58 -27.10
N ARG A 43 13.89 -6.31 -27.52
CA ARG A 43 14.85 -5.48 -26.74
C ARG A 43 14.45 -4.01 -26.68
N HIS A 44 13.96 -3.47 -27.80
CA HIS A 44 13.62 -2.05 -27.92
C HIS A 44 12.30 -1.71 -27.22
N TYR A 45 11.26 -2.52 -27.46
CA TYR A 45 9.90 -2.24 -27.01
C TYR A 45 9.58 -2.82 -25.63
N ARG A 46 10.35 -3.81 -25.16
CA ARG A 46 10.15 -4.52 -23.89
C ARG A 46 8.67 -4.90 -23.62
N PRO A 47 8.04 -5.68 -24.51
CA PRO A 47 6.63 -6.02 -24.38
C PRO A 47 6.35 -6.88 -23.14
N ASP A 48 5.18 -6.68 -22.54
CA ASP A 48 4.63 -7.54 -21.48
C ASP A 48 4.25 -8.92 -22.05
N LEU A 49 3.77 -8.95 -23.30
CA LEU A 49 3.42 -10.17 -24.02
C LEU A 49 3.79 -10.04 -25.50
N SER A 50 4.45 -11.06 -26.04
CA SER A 50 4.75 -11.20 -27.46
C SER A 50 3.96 -12.35 -28.08
N VAL A 51 3.11 -12.06 -29.06
CA VAL A 51 2.37 -13.04 -29.85
C VAL A 51 3.14 -13.31 -31.14
N VAL A 52 3.61 -14.55 -31.34
CA VAL A 52 4.57 -14.88 -32.41
C VAL A 52 4.07 -16.04 -33.25
N GLY A 53 4.03 -15.85 -34.58
CA GLY A 53 3.81 -16.90 -35.56
C GLY A 53 4.88 -17.98 -35.50
N TYR A 54 4.47 -19.25 -35.44
CA TYR A 54 5.40 -20.38 -35.44
C TYR A 54 5.24 -21.19 -36.73
N GLU A 55 6.20 -21.04 -37.66
CA GLU A 55 6.25 -21.75 -38.93
C GLU A 55 7.48 -22.69 -38.97
N PRO A 56 7.30 -24.01 -38.76
CA PRO A 56 8.43 -24.95 -38.69
C PRO A 56 9.29 -24.99 -39.97
N GLU A 57 8.65 -24.79 -41.13
CA GLU A 57 9.24 -25.00 -42.46
C GLU A 57 9.96 -23.77 -43.04
N ARG A 58 9.63 -22.56 -42.58
CA ARG A 58 10.15 -21.30 -43.16
C ARG A 58 11.22 -20.61 -42.32
N CYS A 59 11.15 -20.77 -41.00
CA CYS A 59 12.14 -20.25 -40.07
C CYS A 59 12.45 -21.37 -39.08
N GLY A 60 13.27 -22.34 -39.50
CA GLY A 60 13.61 -23.57 -38.77
C GLY A 60 13.30 -23.45 -37.28
N GLY A 61 12.13 -23.96 -36.87
CA GLY A 61 11.45 -23.49 -35.64
C GLY A 61 12.27 -23.65 -34.36
N SER A 62 13.33 -24.44 -34.38
CA SER A 62 14.34 -24.56 -33.34
C SER A 62 15.28 -23.35 -33.22
N ASP A 63 15.58 -22.63 -34.30
CA ASP A 63 16.53 -21.50 -34.32
C ASP A 63 15.89 -20.22 -33.78
N VAL A 64 14.61 -20.00 -34.06
CA VAL A 64 13.82 -18.90 -33.45
C VAL A 64 13.74 -19.13 -31.93
N LEU A 65 13.37 -20.33 -31.51
CA LEU A 65 13.33 -20.69 -30.08
C LEU A 65 14.71 -20.63 -29.41
N ARG A 66 15.79 -21.09 -30.07
CA ARG A 66 17.17 -21.01 -29.52
C ARG A 66 17.67 -19.57 -29.41
N LYS A 67 17.43 -18.72 -30.42
CA LYS A 67 17.77 -17.29 -30.36
C LYS A 67 17.00 -16.58 -29.24
N MET A 68 15.75 -16.99 -29.00
CA MET A 68 14.91 -16.45 -27.95
C MET A 68 15.31 -16.88 -26.53
N ILE A 69 15.82 -18.10 -26.34
CA ILE A 69 16.44 -18.53 -25.07
C ILE A 69 17.65 -17.64 -24.71
N GLY A 70 18.32 -17.05 -25.70
CA GLY A 70 19.44 -16.11 -25.51
C GLY A 70 19.03 -14.68 -25.13
N VAL A 71 17.75 -14.31 -25.23
CA VAL A 71 17.24 -13.00 -24.80
C VAL A 71 16.86 -13.10 -23.33
N SER A 72 17.87 -12.97 -22.47
CA SER A 72 17.72 -12.95 -21.01
C SER A 72 16.63 -11.97 -20.54
N GLY A 73 15.66 -12.49 -19.78
CA GLY A 73 14.79 -11.71 -18.88
C GLY A 73 13.30 -11.68 -19.27
N THR A 74 12.49 -12.45 -18.54
CA THR A 74 11.05 -12.20 -18.26
C THR A 74 10.11 -11.94 -19.44
N GLN A 75 10.43 -12.35 -20.66
CA GLN A 75 9.50 -12.20 -21.78
C GLN A 75 8.50 -13.34 -21.83
N THR A 76 7.22 -12.95 -21.89
CA THR A 76 6.10 -13.86 -21.97
C THR A 76 5.67 -14.02 -23.41
N LEU A 77 5.64 -15.25 -23.88
CA LEU A 77 5.42 -15.56 -25.29
C LEU A 77 4.18 -16.42 -25.50
N LEU A 78 3.37 -16.03 -26.48
CA LEU A 78 2.23 -16.80 -26.99
C LEU A 78 2.51 -17.20 -28.44
N LEU A 79 2.64 -18.50 -28.72
CA LEU A 79 2.93 -19.00 -30.07
C LEU A 79 1.67 -19.25 -30.89
N LEU A 80 1.73 -19.02 -32.19
CA LEU A 80 0.67 -19.37 -33.16
C LEU A 80 1.15 -20.48 -34.10
N PRO A 81 1.11 -21.76 -33.70
CA PRO A 81 1.55 -22.88 -34.53
C PRO A 81 0.46 -23.36 -35.52
N PRO A 82 0.83 -24.01 -36.63
CA PRO A 82 -0.14 -24.66 -37.52
C PRO A 82 -0.92 -25.79 -36.82
N SER A 83 -0.30 -26.50 -35.88
CA SER A 83 -0.93 -27.51 -35.03
C SER A 83 -0.19 -27.59 -33.70
N VAL A 84 -0.86 -28.03 -32.63
CA VAL A 84 -0.21 -28.29 -31.33
C VAL A 84 0.91 -29.33 -31.47
N SER A 85 0.77 -30.29 -32.39
CA SER A 85 1.77 -31.33 -32.66
C SER A 85 3.05 -30.81 -33.32
N SER A 86 3.05 -29.58 -33.87
CA SER A 86 4.25 -29.00 -34.47
C SER A 86 5.17 -28.35 -33.44
N LEU A 87 4.74 -28.21 -32.18
CA LEU A 87 5.55 -27.60 -31.13
C LEU A 87 6.65 -28.58 -30.65
N PRO A 88 7.92 -28.14 -30.58
CA PRO A 88 9.02 -29.01 -30.14
C PRO A 88 8.95 -29.25 -28.63
N SER A 89 9.28 -30.44 -28.15
CA SER A 89 9.12 -30.87 -26.74
C SER A 89 9.77 -29.97 -25.66
N GLY A 90 10.67 -29.05 -26.02
CA GLY A 90 11.36 -28.14 -25.11
C GLY A 90 10.80 -26.70 -25.00
N TYR A 91 9.71 -26.36 -25.69
CA TYR A 91 9.25 -24.96 -25.83
C TYR A 91 8.90 -24.23 -24.52
N LEU A 92 8.49 -24.95 -23.47
CA LEU A 92 8.17 -24.40 -22.14
C LEU A 92 9.38 -23.74 -21.46
N HIS A 93 10.61 -24.13 -21.81
CA HIS A 93 11.83 -23.58 -21.20
C HIS A 93 12.27 -22.25 -21.82
N ALA A 94 11.55 -21.75 -22.84
CA ALA A 94 11.89 -20.55 -23.60
C ALA A 94 11.01 -19.32 -23.26
N GLY A 95 10.34 -19.29 -22.10
CA GLY A 95 9.43 -18.19 -21.72
C GLY A 95 8.07 -18.23 -22.44
N VAL A 96 7.77 -19.33 -23.14
CA VAL A 96 6.47 -19.56 -23.77
C VAL A 96 5.46 -19.98 -22.71
N VAL A 97 4.44 -19.15 -22.50
CA VAL A 97 3.37 -19.39 -21.53
C VAL A 97 2.13 -20.03 -22.15
N GLY A 98 2.06 -20.06 -23.48
CA GLY A 98 0.96 -20.67 -24.18
C GLY A 98 1.18 -20.77 -25.68
N ALA A 99 0.27 -21.49 -26.34
CA ALA A 99 0.17 -21.53 -27.79
C ALA A 99 -1.31 -21.49 -28.21
N HIS A 100 -1.62 -20.95 -29.38
CA HIS A 100 -2.96 -20.96 -29.97
C HIS A 100 -2.85 -21.46 -31.42
N PRO A 101 -3.28 -22.70 -31.72
CA PRO A 101 -3.13 -23.25 -33.06
C PRO A 101 -4.12 -22.62 -34.05
N PHE A 102 -3.81 -22.73 -35.34
CA PHE A 102 -4.75 -22.37 -36.41
C PHE A 102 -5.93 -23.37 -36.51
N PRO A 103 -7.12 -22.92 -36.97
CA PRO A 103 -7.47 -21.54 -37.32
C PRO A 103 -7.62 -20.63 -36.09
N ILE A 104 -7.41 -19.32 -36.26
CA ILE A 104 -7.60 -18.37 -35.16
C ILE A 104 -9.09 -18.22 -34.88
N VAL A 105 -9.46 -18.43 -33.62
CA VAL A 105 -10.80 -18.16 -33.09
C VAL A 105 -10.62 -17.05 -32.07
N VAL A 106 -11.12 -15.85 -32.39
CA VAL A 106 -10.84 -14.60 -31.67
C VAL A 106 -11.21 -14.71 -30.18
N GLU A 107 -12.35 -15.31 -29.84
CA GLU A 107 -12.77 -15.45 -28.44
C GLU A 107 -11.82 -16.34 -27.63
N ILE A 108 -11.36 -17.44 -28.22
CA ILE A 108 -10.45 -18.38 -27.57
C ILE A 108 -9.06 -17.77 -27.43
N LEU A 109 -8.58 -17.10 -28.48
CA LEU A 109 -7.30 -16.40 -28.46
C LEU A 109 -7.30 -15.29 -27.40
N ARG A 110 -8.40 -14.53 -27.29
CA ARG A 110 -8.60 -13.49 -26.28
C ARG A 110 -8.50 -14.05 -24.86
N ALA A 111 -9.22 -15.14 -24.56
CA ALA A 111 -9.16 -15.77 -23.25
C ALA A 111 -7.76 -16.31 -22.91
N ARG A 112 -7.01 -16.79 -23.92
CA ARG A 112 -5.60 -17.20 -23.74
C ARG A 112 -4.69 -16.00 -23.47
N ILE A 113 -4.84 -14.91 -24.21
CA ILE A 113 -4.10 -13.67 -24.01
C ILE A 113 -4.34 -13.15 -22.58
N GLU A 114 -5.60 -13.07 -22.15
CA GLU A 114 -5.97 -12.67 -20.79
C GLU A 114 -5.27 -13.51 -19.72
N ARG A 115 -5.27 -14.85 -19.87
CA ARG A 115 -4.58 -15.76 -18.95
C ARG A 115 -3.07 -15.54 -18.95
N CYS A 116 -2.47 -15.34 -20.12
CA CYS A 116 -1.04 -15.06 -20.24
C CYS A 116 -0.70 -13.76 -19.51
N LEU A 117 -1.48 -12.70 -19.71
CA LEU A 117 -1.29 -11.41 -19.07
C LEU A 117 -1.45 -11.46 -17.55
N TRP A 118 -2.35 -12.32 -17.05
CA TRP A 118 -2.49 -12.61 -15.62
C TRP A 118 -1.25 -13.24 -15.00
N LEU A 119 -0.58 -14.15 -15.72
CA LEU A 119 0.67 -14.78 -15.28
C LEU A 119 1.85 -13.79 -15.25
N VAL A 120 1.73 -12.65 -15.93
CA VAL A 120 2.76 -11.61 -16.10
C VAL A 120 2.53 -10.40 -15.21
N GLN A 121 1.39 -10.31 -14.51
CA GLN A 121 1.10 -9.13 -13.70
C GLN A 121 2.24 -8.90 -12.69
N PRO A 122 2.86 -7.70 -12.66
CA PRO A 122 4.19 -7.54 -12.13
C PRO A 122 4.22 -7.72 -10.62
N VAL A 123 5.44 -7.96 -10.14
CA VAL A 123 5.88 -7.86 -8.74
C VAL A 123 5.24 -6.67 -7.99
N SER A 124 4.81 -5.60 -8.65
CA SER A 124 4.05 -4.50 -8.05
C SER A 124 2.73 -4.93 -7.40
N ALA A 125 1.94 -5.83 -7.99
CA ALA A 125 0.73 -6.33 -7.34
C ALA A 125 1.06 -7.17 -6.11
N VAL A 126 2.13 -7.97 -6.19
CA VAL A 126 2.67 -8.74 -5.05
C VAL A 126 3.32 -7.83 -4.01
N GLU A 127 3.93 -6.71 -4.39
CA GLU A 127 4.51 -5.70 -3.50
C GLU A 127 3.42 -4.88 -2.83
N THR A 128 2.37 -4.48 -3.56
CA THR A 128 1.18 -3.85 -2.97
C THR A 128 0.48 -4.83 -2.05
N LEU A 129 0.35 -6.11 -2.41
CA LEU A 129 -0.18 -7.15 -1.51
C LEU A 129 0.76 -7.42 -0.33
N LYS A 130 2.08 -7.39 -0.49
CA LYS A 130 3.05 -7.53 0.60
C LYS A 130 3.09 -6.29 1.50
N GLN A 131 2.89 -5.10 0.94
CA GLN A 131 2.71 -3.86 1.68
C GLN A 131 1.40 -3.90 2.43
N ASP A 132 0.28 -4.27 1.81
CA ASP A 132 -1.01 -4.44 2.47
C ASP A 132 -0.96 -5.51 3.56
N ILE A 133 -0.36 -6.67 3.28
CA ILE A 133 -0.15 -7.75 4.27
C ILE A 133 0.81 -7.27 5.35
N GLY A 134 1.85 -6.51 5.03
CA GLY A 134 2.81 -5.96 5.98
C GLY A 134 2.28 -4.81 6.82
N GLU A 135 1.41 -3.96 6.26
CA GLU A 135 0.64 -2.91 6.95
C GLU A 135 -0.41 -3.55 7.86
N ARG A 136 -1.16 -4.54 7.36
CA ARG A 136 -2.11 -5.33 8.17
C ARG A 136 -1.41 -6.15 9.23
N ALA A 137 -0.26 -6.74 8.95
CA ALA A 137 0.54 -7.49 9.92
C ALA A 137 1.10 -6.55 10.99
N ARG A 138 1.65 -5.38 10.62
CA ARG A 138 2.05 -4.36 11.61
C ARG A 138 0.88 -3.88 12.44
N SER A 139 -0.28 -3.65 11.82
CA SER A 139 -1.51 -3.26 12.51
C SER A 139 -1.98 -4.35 13.49
N LEU A 140 -1.90 -5.62 13.09
CA LEU A 140 -2.18 -6.79 13.93
C LEU A 140 -1.16 -6.95 15.06
N ASP A 141 0.13 -6.70 14.81
CA ASP A 141 1.19 -6.79 15.81
C ASP A 141 1.07 -5.64 16.83
N THR A 142 0.69 -4.44 16.36
CA THR A 142 0.28 -3.30 17.20
C THR A 142 -0.89 -3.69 18.09
N PHE A 143 -1.95 -4.22 17.47
CA PHE A 143 -3.15 -4.64 18.15
C PHE A 143 -2.87 -5.77 19.15
N LEU A 144 -2.04 -6.75 18.79
CA LEU A 144 -1.66 -7.86 19.66
C LEU A 144 -0.75 -7.41 20.80
N GLY A 145 0.25 -6.55 20.54
CA GLY A 145 1.13 -5.99 21.55
C GLY A 145 0.35 -5.17 22.58
N ILE A 146 -0.57 -4.33 22.11
CA ILE A 146 -1.43 -3.53 22.99
C ILE A 146 -2.49 -4.39 23.68
N SER A 147 -3.14 -5.33 22.97
CA SER A 147 -4.08 -6.27 23.58
C SER A 147 -3.42 -7.15 24.64
N HIS A 148 -2.15 -7.52 24.44
CA HIS A 148 -1.35 -8.24 25.42
C HIS A 148 -1.07 -7.35 26.64
N ALA A 149 -0.75 -6.07 26.44
CA ALA A 149 -0.61 -5.10 27.52
C ALA A 149 -1.93 -4.86 28.28
N ILE A 150 -3.08 -4.78 27.59
CA ILE A 150 -4.42 -4.71 28.20
C ILE A 150 -4.67 -5.96 29.05
N THR A 151 -4.40 -7.14 28.49
CA THR A 151 -4.66 -8.43 29.16
C THR A 151 -3.76 -8.66 30.36
N GLN A 152 -2.49 -8.24 30.28
CA GLN A 152 -1.54 -8.34 31.39
C GLN A 152 -1.77 -7.29 32.48
N ASN A 153 -2.35 -6.14 32.13
CA ASN A 153 -2.65 -5.05 33.07
C ASN A 153 -4.12 -4.98 33.51
N LEU A 154 -4.96 -5.97 33.19
CA LEU A 154 -6.34 -6.08 33.69
C LEU A 154 -6.47 -6.18 35.23
N ARG A 155 -5.34 -6.18 35.96
CA ARG A 155 -5.26 -6.03 37.43
C ARG A 155 -4.58 -4.72 37.89
N LYS A 156 -4.13 -3.85 36.98
CA LYS A 156 -3.40 -2.61 37.27
C LYS A 156 -4.14 -1.38 36.73
N ASP A 157 -3.99 -0.30 37.47
CA ASP A 157 -4.42 1.09 37.21
C ASP A 157 -4.46 1.47 35.72
N LEU A 158 -5.62 2.00 35.27
CA LEU A 158 -5.88 2.56 33.94
C LEU A 158 -4.75 3.47 33.45
N ASP A 159 -4.14 4.25 34.35
CA ASP A 159 -3.06 5.16 34.02
C ASP A 159 -1.82 4.43 33.49
N THR A 160 -1.54 3.23 34.01
CA THR A 160 -0.42 2.41 33.55
C THR A 160 -0.67 1.90 32.13
N LEU A 161 -1.90 1.49 31.84
CA LEU A 161 -2.28 1.01 30.51
C LEU A 161 -2.21 2.15 29.48
N LEU A 162 -2.83 3.29 29.78
CA LEU A 162 -2.82 4.44 28.87
C LEU A 162 -1.39 4.92 28.59
N ARG A 163 -0.52 4.92 29.61
CA ARG A 163 0.90 5.27 29.44
C ARG A 163 1.61 4.30 28.51
N HIS A 164 1.39 3.00 28.69
CA HIS A 164 2.04 1.99 27.86
C HIS A 164 1.60 2.08 26.39
N ILE A 165 0.31 2.29 26.13
CA ILE A 165 -0.16 2.48 24.74
C ILE A 165 0.48 3.74 24.13
N ALA A 166 0.65 4.82 24.89
CA ALA A 166 1.30 6.03 24.38
C ALA A 166 2.78 5.79 24.06
N GLU A 167 3.52 5.15 24.97
CA GLU A 167 4.93 4.78 24.78
C GLU A 167 5.13 3.89 23.55
N GLU A 168 4.30 2.87 23.37
CA GLU A 168 4.34 2.01 22.19
C GLU A 168 3.98 2.79 20.91
N SER A 169 2.97 3.66 20.96
CA SER A 169 2.60 4.52 19.82
C SER A 169 3.78 5.38 19.37
N SER A 170 4.48 6.05 20.30
CA SER A 170 5.66 6.87 20.01
C SER A 170 6.79 6.06 19.35
N LYS A 171 7.04 4.84 19.84
CA LYS A 171 8.07 3.95 19.26
C LYS A 171 7.71 3.53 17.85
N MET A 172 6.45 3.14 17.61
CA MET A 172 6.00 2.67 16.31
C MET A 172 5.99 3.77 15.24
N LEU A 173 5.71 5.01 15.65
CA LEU A 173 5.69 6.19 14.80
C LEU A 173 7.08 6.83 14.62
N ASP A 174 8.12 6.25 15.25
CA ASP A 174 9.47 6.81 15.36
C ASP A 174 9.44 8.31 15.74
N ALA A 175 8.71 8.63 16.81
CA ALA A 175 8.47 9.98 17.29
C ALA A 175 9.03 10.18 18.72
N ASP A 176 9.15 11.43 19.15
CA ASP A 176 9.67 11.74 20.50
C ASP A 176 8.67 11.36 21.59
N ARG A 177 7.39 11.68 21.40
CA ARG A 177 6.35 11.46 22.43
C ARG A 177 4.94 11.41 21.86
N THR A 178 4.06 10.70 22.56
CA THR A 178 2.62 10.64 22.32
C THR A 178 1.90 11.03 23.61
N SER A 179 0.93 11.92 23.48
CA SER A 179 0.14 12.45 24.59
C SER A 179 -1.34 12.16 24.40
N LEU A 180 -2.03 11.96 25.51
CA LEU A 180 -3.45 11.63 25.53
C LEU A 180 -4.22 12.64 26.34
N PHE A 181 -5.21 13.24 25.71
CA PHE A 181 -6.13 14.18 26.32
C PHE A 181 -7.49 13.53 26.44
N ILE A 182 -7.97 13.33 27.66
CA ILE A 182 -9.32 12.83 27.88
C ILE A 182 -10.27 14.03 27.90
N TYR A 183 -11.45 13.88 27.29
CA TYR A 183 -12.45 14.92 27.28
C TYR A 183 -13.35 14.80 28.51
N ASP A 184 -13.30 15.81 29.39
CA ASP A 184 -14.24 15.97 30.49
C ASP A 184 -15.43 16.84 30.03
N ARG A 185 -16.56 16.17 29.80
CA ARG A 185 -17.82 16.82 29.37
C ARG A 185 -18.41 17.73 30.44
N ALA A 186 -18.22 17.43 31.73
CA ALA A 186 -18.83 18.20 32.81
C ALA A 186 -18.19 19.58 32.95
N ASN A 187 -16.87 19.63 32.82
CA ASN A 187 -16.10 20.88 32.90
C ASN A 187 -15.78 21.49 31.52
N ASN A 188 -16.10 20.79 30.43
CA ASN A 188 -15.81 21.16 29.06
C ASN A 188 -14.31 21.43 28.80
N VAL A 189 -13.46 20.53 29.31
CA VAL A 189 -11.99 20.62 29.20
C VAL A 189 -11.38 19.32 28.69
N LEU A 190 -10.20 19.42 28.09
CA LEU A 190 -9.34 18.32 27.70
C LEU A 190 -8.19 18.23 28.70
N TRP A 191 -8.08 17.10 29.41
CA TRP A 191 -7.05 16.88 30.42
C TRP A 191 -6.04 15.84 29.94
N SER A 192 -4.77 16.25 29.88
CA SER A 192 -3.65 15.40 29.51
C SER A 192 -3.36 14.43 30.64
N ARG A 193 -3.77 13.17 30.46
CA ARG A 193 -3.59 12.11 31.44
C ARG A 193 -2.25 11.39 31.29
N VAL A 194 -1.68 11.46 30.08
CA VAL A 194 -0.37 10.89 29.76
C VAL A 194 0.41 11.93 28.97
N ALA A 195 1.47 12.47 29.57
CA ALA A 195 2.51 13.23 28.91
C ALA A 195 3.83 12.47 29.09
N GLU A 196 4.29 11.79 28.05
CA GLU A 196 5.61 11.16 28.04
C GLU A 196 6.69 12.23 28.28
N GLY A 197 7.53 12.04 29.31
CA GLY A 197 8.73 12.85 29.56
C GLY A 197 8.59 14.07 30.50
N GLU A 198 7.38 14.54 30.84
CA GLU A 198 7.20 15.78 31.65
C GLU A 198 6.94 15.54 33.16
N GLY A 199 7.50 14.48 33.74
CA GLY A 199 7.47 14.27 35.20
C GLY A 199 6.07 14.21 35.83
N GLY A 200 5.03 13.89 35.04
CA GLY A 200 3.64 13.77 35.52
C GLY A 200 2.85 15.07 35.63
N ARG A 201 3.28 16.18 35.00
CA ARG A 201 2.47 17.41 34.95
C ARG A 201 1.27 17.24 34.01
N THR A 202 0.07 17.31 34.57
CA THR A 202 -1.20 17.27 33.83
C THR A 202 -1.43 18.63 33.15
N ILE A 203 -1.50 18.63 31.81
CA ILE A 203 -1.90 19.81 31.04
C ILE A 203 -3.43 19.81 30.92
N THR A 204 -4.10 20.90 31.27
CA THR A 204 -5.56 21.04 31.05
C THR A 204 -5.81 22.16 30.06
N VAL A 205 -6.58 21.87 29.02
CA VAL A 205 -6.92 22.82 27.96
C VAL A 205 -8.44 22.97 27.89
N GLY A 206 -8.94 24.20 28.04
CA GLY A 206 -10.37 24.48 27.89
C GLY A 206 -10.81 24.32 26.44
N MET A 207 -12.00 23.76 26.22
CA MET A 207 -12.54 23.62 24.86
C MET A 207 -12.84 24.96 24.19
N ASP A 208 -12.80 26.08 24.91
CA ASP A 208 -12.92 27.47 24.44
C ASP A 208 -11.59 28.05 23.95
N GLN A 209 -10.45 27.48 24.37
CA GLN A 209 -9.10 27.95 24.05
C GLN A 209 -8.67 27.56 22.63
N PRO A 210 -7.76 28.32 22.00
CA PRO A 210 -7.12 27.90 20.76
C PRO A 210 -6.10 26.79 21.03
N GLY A 211 -5.91 25.90 20.05
CA GLY A 211 -4.94 24.82 20.13
C GLY A 211 -5.24 23.72 19.11
N ILE A 212 -4.22 22.98 18.71
CA ILE A 212 -4.36 21.84 17.79
C ILE A 212 -5.29 20.77 18.38
N VAL A 213 -5.07 20.40 19.64
CA VAL A 213 -5.89 19.40 20.34
C VAL A 213 -7.37 19.84 20.40
N VAL A 214 -7.64 21.11 20.69
CA VAL A 214 -9.01 21.67 20.73
C VAL A 214 -9.62 21.72 19.32
N HIS A 215 -8.83 22.09 18.31
CA HIS A 215 -9.28 22.10 16.92
C HIS A 215 -9.73 20.70 16.49
N VAL A 216 -8.89 19.68 16.72
CA VAL A 216 -9.20 18.28 16.39
C VAL A 216 -10.39 17.76 17.20
N ALA A 217 -10.51 18.13 18.47
CA ALA A 217 -11.69 17.79 19.28
C ALA A 217 -13.00 18.36 18.69
N ARG A 218 -12.98 19.61 18.22
CA ARG A 218 -14.15 20.31 17.68
C ARG A 218 -14.53 19.85 16.27
N THR A 219 -13.56 19.71 15.38
CA THR A 219 -13.81 19.31 13.99
C THR A 219 -14.00 17.81 13.87
N GLY A 220 -13.38 17.04 14.77
CA GLY A 220 -13.35 15.61 14.73
C GLY A 220 -12.61 15.06 13.51
N GLN A 221 -11.71 15.85 12.92
CA GLN A 221 -10.86 15.49 11.78
C GLN A 221 -9.40 15.37 12.23
N PRO A 222 -8.63 14.39 11.72
CA PRO A 222 -7.19 14.33 11.93
C PRO A 222 -6.49 15.60 11.42
N LEU A 223 -5.40 15.99 12.09
CA LEU A 223 -4.54 17.09 11.66
C LEU A 223 -3.07 16.65 11.66
N ARG A 224 -2.39 16.87 10.52
CA ARG A 224 -0.95 16.69 10.35
C ARG A 224 -0.30 18.06 10.19
N VAL A 225 0.75 18.30 10.96
CA VAL A 225 1.50 19.56 10.97
C VAL A 225 2.98 19.26 10.74
N GLU A 226 3.52 19.81 9.65
CA GLU A 226 4.93 19.66 9.27
C GLU A 226 5.85 20.63 10.03
N ASP A 227 5.34 21.79 10.42
CA ASP A 227 6.04 22.79 11.23
C ASP A 227 5.08 23.46 12.20
N ALA A 228 5.14 23.03 13.46
CA ALA A 228 4.31 23.55 14.55
C ALA A 228 4.42 25.07 14.69
N TYR A 229 5.60 25.67 14.45
CA TYR A 229 5.75 27.12 14.59
C TYR A 229 5.18 27.89 13.41
N ARG A 230 4.87 27.24 12.29
CA ARG A 230 4.18 27.87 11.16
C ARG A 230 2.67 27.63 11.19
N GLU A 231 2.20 26.72 12.02
CA GLU A 231 0.79 26.39 12.18
C GLU A 231 0.06 27.45 13.03
N PRO A 232 -0.95 28.17 12.49
CA PRO A 232 -1.71 29.16 13.24
C PRO A 232 -2.40 28.62 14.50
N LEU A 233 -2.75 27.34 14.51
CA LEU A 233 -3.42 26.69 15.64
C LEU A 233 -2.47 26.29 16.77
N PHE A 234 -1.15 26.36 16.58
CA PHE A 234 -0.18 25.90 17.57
C PHE A 234 0.05 26.91 18.70
N ASN A 235 -0.14 26.47 19.95
CA ASN A 235 0.13 27.28 21.13
C ASN A 235 1.60 27.10 21.59
N ARG A 236 2.40 28.14 21.37
CA ARG A 236 3.84 28.16 21.72
C ARG A 236 4.13 28.37 23.21
N ASP A 237 3.13 28.75 24.01
CA ASP A 237 3.34 29.04 25.43
C ASP A 237 3.77 27.79 26.20
N VAL A 238 3.23 26.61 25.83
CA VAL A 238 3.60 25.32 26.45
C VAL A 238 5.08 25.03 26.22
N ASP A 239 5.55 25.05 24.96
CA ASP A 239 6.96 24.91 24.59
C ASP A 239 7.87 25.89 25.35
N ARG A 240 7.46 27.16 25.47
CA ARG A 240 8.24 28.20 26.17
C ARG A 240 8.39 27.91 27.65
N ILE A 241 7.36 27.37 28.31
CA ILE A 241 7.36 27.06 29.74
C ILE A 241 8.13 25.77 30.02
N THR A 242 7.97 24.75 29.19
CA THR A 242 8.61 23.44 29.39
C THR A 242 10.04 23.39 28.87
N GLY A 243 10.43 24.34 28.00
CA GLY A 243 11.69 24.28 27.26
C GLY A 243 11.68 23.24 26.15
N TYR A 244 10.53 22.59 25.90
CA TYR A 244 10.35 21.64 24.81
C TYR A 244 10.23 22.38 23.49
N ARG A 245 10.70 21.75 22.40
CA ARG A 245 10.56 22.27 21.05
C ARG A 245 9.73 21.32 20.20
N THR A 246 8.50 21.70 19.94
CA THR A 246 7.62 20.97 19.03
C THR A 246 7.92 21.38 17.59
N ARG A 247 8.08 20.38 16.71
CA ARG A 247 8.46 20.50 15.30
C ARG A 247 7.34 19.96 14.41
N THR A 248 7.02 18.67 14.54
CA THR A 248 5.97 18.00 13.76
C THR A 248 4.88 17.48 14.70
N ILE A 249 3.63 17.47 14.25
CA ILE A 249 2.48 17.02 15.05
C ILE A 249 1.57 16.15 14.19
N LEU A 250 1.12 15.03 14.75
CA LEU A 250 0.03 14.21 14.23
C LEU A 250 -1.02 14.10 15.34
N CYS A 251 -2.22 14.62 15.09
CA CYS A 251 -3.26 14.71 16.10
C CYS A 251 -4.58 14.14 15.58
N LEU A 252 -5.16 13.19 16.33
CA LEU A 252 -6.38 12.47 15.94
C LEU A 252 -7.42 12.53 17.06
N PRO A 253 -8.72 12.59 16.71
CA PRO A 253 -9.78 12.46 17.70
C PRO A 253 -9.85 11.01 18.20
N VAL A 254 -10.20 10.85 19.48
CA VAL A 254 -10.52 9.55 20.09
C VAL A 254 -12.02 9.51 20.32
N ARG A 255 -12.67 8.52 19.69
CA ARG A 255 -14.13 8.34 19.74
C ARG A 255 -14.48 6.97 20.27
N ASN A 256 -15.61 6.90 20.97
CA ASN A 256 -16.19 5.62 21.36
C ASN A 256 -16.91 4.92 20.19
N TYR A 257 -17.43 3.71 20.43
CA TYR A 257 -18.19 2.93 19.45
C TYR A 257 -19.50 3.61 19.00
N HIS A 258 -20.03 4.57 19.78
CA HIS A 258 -21.17 5.40 19.40
C HIS A 258 -20.78 6.62 18.54
N GLY A 259 -19.48 6.81 18.27
CA GLY A 259 -18.95 7.94 17.50
C GLY A 259 -18.82 9.24 18.29
N GLU A 260 -19.06 9.22 19.60
CA GLU A 260 -18.92 10.38 20.46
C GLU A 260 -17.45 10.64 20.82
N LEU A 261 -17.08 11.91 20.94
CA LEU A 261 -15.74 12.30 21.40
C LEU A 261 -15.55 11.92 22.88
N ILE A 262 -14.45 11.23 23.15
CA ILE A 262 -13.98 10.88 24.50
C ILE A 262 -12.58 11.42 24.79
N GLY A 263 -11.85 11.86 23.75
CA GLY A 263 -10.54 12.44 23.91
C GLY A 263 -9.86 12.78 22.59
N VAL A 264 -8.57 13.11 22.68
CA VAL A 264 -7.68 13.41 21.55
C VAL A 264 -6.33 12.80 21.83
N ILE A 265 -5.71 12.24 20.80
CA ILE A 265 -4.34 11.73 20.84
C ILE A 265 -3.44 12.62 19.99
N GLU A 266 -2.25 12.92 20.48
CA GLU A 266 -1.29 13.79 19.82
C GLU A 266 0.11 13.18 19.88
N THR A 267 0.71 12.91 18.74
CA THR A 267 2.11 12.47 18.61
C THR A 267 2.94 13.61 18.06
N MET A 268 4.09 13.85 18.69
CA MET A 268 4.97 14.99 18.39
C MET A 268 6.36 14.53 17.98
N ASN A 269 6.97 15.33 17.11
CA ASN A 269 8.37 15.23 16.70
C ASN A 269 8.75 13.86 16.15
N LYS A 270 8.27 13.54 14.95
CA LYS A 270 8.85 12.44 14.15
C LYS A 270 10.37 12.65 14.02
N LYS A 271 11.14 11.59 14.25
CA LYS A 271 12.61 11.65 14.21
C LYS A 271 13.13 11.81 12.78
N THR A 272 12.46 11.16 11.83
CA THR A 272 12.83 11.21 10.41
C THR A 272 11.65 11.66 9.54
N GLY A 273 11.80 12.79 8.86
CA GLY A 273 10.79 13.32 7.93
C GLY A 273 9.53 13.86 8.62
N TYR A 274 8.38 13.73 7.93
CA TYR A 274 7.07 14.19 8.38
C TYR A 274 6.10 13.02 8.57
N PHE A 275 5.00 13.26 9.27
CA PHE A 275 3.94 12.27 9.42
C PHE A 275 3.18 12.07 8.10
N ASP A 276 2.98 10.83 7.70
CA ASP A 276 2.31 10.42 6.47
C ASP A 276 1.02 9.63 6.74
N ASP A 277 0.41 9.11 5.68
CA ASP A 277 -0.84 8.35 5.78
C ASP A 277 -0.66 6.98 6.46
N ALA A 278 0.55 6.40 6.45
CA ALA A 278 0.83 5.17 7.18
C ALA A 278 0.92 5.45 8.69
N ASP A 279 1.54 6.56 9.08
CA ASP A 279 1.58 7.02 10.47
C ASP A 279 0.18 7.32 11.01
N GLU A 280 -0.66 8.01 10.24
CA GLU A 280 -2.04 8.30 10.60
C GLU A 280 -2.84 7.01 10.86
N ARG A 281 -2.63 5.98 10.04
CA ARG A 281 -3.23 4.65 10.22
C ARG A 281 -2.76 3.95 11.49
N ILE A 282 -1.46 4.02 11.80
CA ILE A 282 -0.91 3.46 13.05
C ILE A 282 -1.52 4.18 14.26
N LEU A 283 -1.55 5.51 14.26
CA LEU A 283 -2.10 6.28 15.37
C LEU A 283 -3.62 6.09 15.52
N SER A 284 -4.34 5.84 14.42
CA SER A 284 -5.76 5.48 14.46
C SER A 284 -6.02 4.17 15.21
N ILE A 285 -5.12 3.18 15.11
CA ILE A 285 -5.22 1.92 15.85
C ILE A 285 -5.03 2.19 17.34
N ALA A 286 -4.02 3.00 17.70
CA ALA A 286 -3.80 3.42 19.07
C ALA A 286 -5.03 4.17 19.62
N SER A 287 -5.59 5.12 18.87
CA SER A 287 -6.82 5.85 19.20
C SER A 287 -7.98 4.90 19.55
N PHE A 288 -8.22 3.87 18.74
CA PHE A 288 -9.25 2.87 19.03
C PHE A 288 -8.99 2.10 20.35
N LEU A 289 -7.74 1.74 20.62
CA LEU A 289 -7.37 1.01 21.83
C LEU A 289 -7.48 1.88 23.08
N PHE A 290 -7.17 3.17 22.96
CA PHE A 290 -7.44 4.16 24.00
C PHE A 290 -8.92 4.27 24.31
N ALA A 291 -9.76 4.29 23.27
CA ALA A 291 -11.20 4.32 23.46
C ALA A 291 -11.69 3.12 24.25
N ALA A 292 -11.31 1.91 23.82
CA ALA A 292 -11.69 0.67 24.50
C ALA A 292 -11.21 0.62 25.96
N ALA A 293 -9.99 1.10 26.24
CA ALA A 293 -9.43 1.13 27.59
C ALA A 293 -10.21 2.07 28.52
N ILE A 294 -10.54 3.27 28.05
CA ILE A 294 -11.30 4.27 28.84
C ILE A 294 -12.73 3.78 29.09
N GLU A 295 -13.39 3.24 28.07
CA GLU A 295 -14.76 2.75 28.21
C GLU A 295 -14.87 1.56 29.16
N ASN A 296 -13.95 0.60 29.07
CA ASN A 296 -13.92 -0.51 30.03
C ASN A 296 -13.75 0.01 31.46
N ALA A 297 -12.88 0.99 31.68
CA ALA A 297 -12.69 1.56 33.02
C ALA A 297 -13.85 2.43 33.52
N GLN A 298 -14.74 2.90 32.65
CA GLN A 298 -15.97 3.60 33.04
C GLN A 298 -17.14 2.64 33.33
N LEU A 299 -17.07 1.41 32.81
CA LEU A 299 -18.08 0.37 32.99
C LEU A 299 -17.89 -0.47 34.27
N TYR A 300 -16.74 -0.37 34.93
CA TYR A 300 -16.38 -1.07 36.17
C TYR A 300 -16.05 -0.09 37.30
#